data_AF-A0AAX1NE83-F1
#
_entry.id   AF-A0AAX1NE83-F1
#
_cell.length_a   1.000
_cell.length_b   1.000
_cell.length_c   1.000
_cell.angle_alpha   90.00
_cell.angle_beta   90.00
_cell.angle_gamma   90.00
#
_symmetry.space_group_name_H-M   'P 1'
#
loop_
_entity.id
_entity.type
_entity.pdbx_description
1 polymer ?
#
loop_
_entity_poly.entity_id
_entity_poly.type
_entity_poly.pdbx_seq_one_letter_code
_entity_poly.pdbx_strand_id
1 'polypeptide(L)' 'MLLSKDENIKTSSVYVASIILKMFRKTRLKKLTIFEVAEELKKYDIVHYRQVIFGLSFLYSTGVVDFKEPYIYIIK' A
#
# COMPACT_ATOMS: atom_id res chain seq x y z
N MET A 1 -2.07 16.92 -6.94
CA MET A 1 -3.37 16.30 -7.27
C MET A 1 -4.43 17.06 -6.48
N LEU A 2 -5.41 17.65 -7.16
CA LEU A 2 -6.53 18.32 -6.50
C LEU A 2 -7.57 17.24 -6.15
N LEU A 3 -7.92 17.11 -4.88
CA LEU A 3 -8.93 16.16 -4.42
C LEU A 3 -10.31 16.84 -4.47
N SER A 4 -11.28 16.23 -5.16
CA SER A 4 -12.66 16.70 -5.11
C SER A 4 -13.32 16.30 -3.78
N LYS A 5 -14.29 17.10 -3.30
CA LYS A 5 -15.07 16.76 -2.09
C LYS A 5 -15.84 15.45 -2.25
N ASP A 6 -16.19 15.08 -3.48
CA ASP A 6 -16.94 13.88 -3.82
C ASP A 6 -16.04 12.70 -4.23
N GLU A 7 -14.72 12.88 -4.18
CA GLU A 7 -13.78 11.85 -4.59
C GLU A 7 -13.69 10.76 -3.53
N ASN A 8 -13.80 9.49 -3.94
CA ASN A 8 -13.66 8.36 -3.04
C ASN A 8 -12.20 8.20 -2.60
N ILE A 9 -11.83 8.92 -1.54
CA ILE A 9 -10.47 8.95 -0.97
C ILE A 9 -9.97 7.57 -0.53
N LYS A 10 -10.87 6.59 -0.33
CA LYS A 10 -10.52 5.20 0.04
C LYS A 10 -9.83 4.42 -1.08
N THR A 11 -9.62 5.04 -2.23
CA THR A 11 -8.89 4.46 -3.37
C THR A 11 -7.63 5.25 -3.75
N SER A 12 -7.36 6.35 -3.05
CA SER A 12 -6.17 7.17 -3.27
C SER A 12 -4.89 6.40 -2.90
N SER A 13 -3.79 6.69 -3.58
CA SER A 13 -2.48 6.09 -3.31
C SER A 13 -2.06 6.26 -1.84
N VAL A 14 -2.34 7.42 -1.25
CA VAL A 14 -2.06 7.72 0.17
C VAL A 14 -2.87 6.82 1.10
N TYR A 15 -4.15 6.61 0.81
CA TYR A 15 -5.00 5.73 1.62
C TYR A 15 -4.54 4.28 1.53
N VAL A 16 -4.30 3.77 0.32
CA VAL A 16 -3.77 2.41 0.10
C VAL A 16 -2.43 2.24 0.84
N ALA A 17 -1.50 3.19 0.69
CA ALA A 17 -0.23 3.19 1.39
C ALA A 17 -0.40 3.16 2.92
N SER A 18 -1.38 3.89 3.46
CA SER A 18 -1.66 3.90 4.90
C SER A 18 -2.11 2.53 5.42
N ILE A 19 -2.84 1.75 4.62
CA ILE A 19 -3.26 0.38 4.96
C ILE A 19 -2.04 -0.53 4.97
N ILE A 20 -1.20 -0.45 3.93
CA ILE A 20 0.05 -1.24 3.85
C ILE A 20 0.94 -0.97 5.06
N LEU A 21 1.14 0.29 5.44
CA LEU A 21 1.92 0.64 6.64
C LEU A 21 1.28 0.16 7.94
N LYS A 22 -0.06 0.15 8.03
CA LYS A 22 -0.77 -0.47 9.16
C LYS A 22 -0.49 -1.97 9.24
N MET A 23 -0.36 -2.67 8.12
CA MET A 23 -0.01 -4.10 8.11
C MET A 23 1.36 -4.33 8.75
N PHE A 24 2.39 -3.60 8.29
CA PHE A 24 3.75 -3.69 8.86
C PHE A 24 3.75 -3.45 10.38
N ARG A 25 3.01 -2.45 10.86
CA ARG A 25 2.89 -2.18 12.30
C ARG A 25 2.17 -3.29 13.07
N LYS A 26 1.09 -3.86 12.52
CA LYS A 26 0.32 -4.93 13.17
C LYS A 26 1.11 -6.23 13.26
N THR A 27 1.79 -6.61 12.18
CA THR A 27 2.54 -7.87 12.12
C THR A 27 3.91 -7.77 12.79
N ARG A 28 4.44 -6.55 12.98
CA ARG A 28 5.82 -6.27 13.41
C ARG A 28 6.87 -6.92 12.51
N LEU A 29 6.50 -7.28 11.29
CA LEU A 29 7.40 -7.83 10.29
C LEU A 29 8.13 -6.69 9.58
N LYS A 30 9.37 -6.94 9.16
CA LYS A 30 10.13 -6.00 8.31
C LYS A 30 9.87 -6.19 6.82
N LYS A 31 9.20 -7.28 6.45
CA LYS A 31 8.86 -7.61 5.07
C LYS A 31 7.49 -8.25 4.98
N LEU A 32 6.81 -8.01 3.87
CA LEU A 32 5.55 -8.65 3.48
C LEU A 32 5.66 -9.03 2.01
N THR A 33 5.09 -10.16 1.60
CA THR A 33 4.97 -10.51 0.19
C THR A 33 3.95 -9.60 -0.49
N ILE A 34 4.11 -9.41 -1.81
CA ILE A 34 3.10 -8.70 -2.62
C ILE A 34 1.71 -9.36 -2.52
N PHE A 35 1.66 -10.67 -2.29
CA PHE A 35 0.42 -11.42 -2.16
C PHE A 35 -0.27 -11.17 -0.81
N GLU A 36 0.48 -11.15 0.29
CA GLU A 36 -0.07 -10.78 1.62
C GLU A 36 -0.66 -9.37 1.58
N VAL A 37 0.05 -8.43 0.95
CA VAL A 37 -0.45 -7.06 0.76
C VAL A 37 -1.73 -7.05 -0.07
N ALA A 38 -1.76 -7.76 -1.20
CA ALA A 38 -2.96 -7.83 -2.04
C ALA A 38 -4.16 -8.43 -1.29
N GLU A 39 -3.96 -9.50 -0.51
CA GLU A 39 -5.04 -10.13 0.27
C GLU A 39 -5.59 -9.22 1.38
N GLU A 40 -4.75 -8.44 2.05
CA GLU A 40 -5.25 -7.48 3.03
C GLU A 40 -6.02 -6.34 2.36
N LEU A 41 -5.54 -5.83 1.23
CA LEU A 41 -6.19 -4.73 0.52
C LEU A 41 -7.60 -5.10 0.03
N LYS A 42 -7.84 -6.37 -0.32
CA LYS A 42 -9.18 -6.87 -0.65
C LYS A 42 -10.19 -6.68 0.48
N LYS A 43 -9.77 -6.73 1.76
CA LYS A 43 -10.64 -6.50 2.93
C LYS A 43 -11.15 -5.06 3.04
N TYR A 44 -10.58 -4.15 2.25
CA TYR A 44 -10.93 -2.73 2.18
C TYR A 44 -11.53 -2.36 0.82
N ASP A 45 -12.03 -3.33 0.06
CA ASP A 45 -12.57 -3.16 -1.30
C ASP A 45 -11.55 -2.63 -2.33
N ILE A 46 -10.25 -2.74 -2.03
CA ILE A 46 -9.16 -2.37 -2.95
C ILE A 46 -8.78 -3.61 -3.76
N VAL A 47 -9.54 -3.85 -4.83
CA VAL A 47 -9.40 -5.05 -5.69
C VAL A 47 -8.73 -4.75 -7.03
N HIS A 48 -8.68 -3.47 -7.44
CA HIS A 48 -8.11 -3.11 -8.74
C HIS A 48 -6.59 -2.98 -8.66
N TYR A 49 -5.89 -3.66 -9.57
CA TYR A 49 -4.42 -3.67 -9.61
C TYR A 49 -3.81 -2.26 -9.59
N ARG A 50 -4.45 -1.29 -10.26
CA ARG A 50 -3.98 0.09 -10.36
C ARG A 50 -3.87 0.77 -9.00
N GLN A 51 -4.83 0.52 -8.11
CA GLN A 51 -4.84 1.11 -6.76
C GLN A 51 -3.67 0.56 -5.94
N VAL A 52 -3.45 -0.77 -6.03
CA VAL A 52 -2.33 -1.46 -5.37
C VAL A 52 -1.00 -0.92 -5.88
N ILE A 53 -0.81 -0.87 -7.20
CA ILE A 53 0.40 -0.35 -7.83
C ILE A 53 0.64 1.10 -7.41
N PHE A 54 -0.36 1.98 -7.45
CA PHE A 54 -0.15 3.37 -7.05
C PHE A 54 0.18 3.56 -5.56
N GLY A 55 -0.41 2.76 -4.66
CA GLY A 55 -0.04 2.78 -3.24
C GLY A 55 1.40 2.31 -3.02
N LEU A 56 1.80 1.25 -3.72
CA LEU A 56 3.15 0.70 -3.66
C LEU A 56 4.19 1.63 -4.30
N SER A 57 3.92 2.17 -5.48
CA SER A 57 4.77 3.17 -6.14
C SER A 57 4.92 4.43 -5.31
N PHE A 58 3.85 4.89 -4.62
CA PHE A 58 3.93 6.02 -3.70
C PHE A 58 4.91 5.74 -2.55
N LEU A 59 4.77 4.59 -1.87
CA LEU A 59 5.67 4.20 -0.78
C LEU A 59 7.13 4.06 -1.23
N TYR A 60 7.34 3.50 -2.42
CA TYR A 60 8.68 3.34 -2.99
C TYR A 60 9.30 4.68 -3.37
N SER A 61 8.53 5.55 -4.05
CA SER A 61 9.01 6.88 -4.47
C SER A 61 9.39 7.79 -3.30
N THR A 62 8.82 7.54 -2.12
CA THR A 62 9.12 8.28 -0.88
C THR A 62 10.22 7.63 -0.04
N GLY A 63 10.78 6.50 -0.49
CA GLY A 63 11.83 5.76 0.21
C GLY A 63 11.36 5.17 1.53
N VAL A 64 10.07 4.85 1.66
CA VAL A 64 9.51 4.19 2.85
C VAL A 64 9.64 2.67 2.71
N VAL A 65 9.50 2.15 1.50
CA VAL A 65 9.65 0.72 1.21
C VAL A 65 10.63 0.46 0.07
N ASP A 66 11.21 -0.74 0.07
CA ASP A 66 12.00 -1.29 -1.03
C ASP A 66 11.34 -2.56 -1.59
N PHE A 67 11.57 -2.87 -2.86
CA PHE A 67 11.11 -4.12 -3.48
C PHE A 67 12.29 -5.06 -3.68
N LYS A 68 12.16 -6.28 -3.13
CA LYS A 68 13.09 -7.39 -3.38
C LYS A 68 12.26 -8.65 -3.54
N GLU A 69 12.09 -9.10 -4.77
CA GLU A 69 11.06 -10.06 -5.17
C GLU A 69 11.06 -11.33 -4.30
N PRO A 70 9.87 -11.85 -3.92
CA PRO A 70 8.51 -11.30 -4.08
C PRO A 70 8.08 -10.38 -2.91
N TYR A 71 9.04 -9.80 -2.19
CA TYR A 71 8.81 -9.09 -0.93
C TYR A 71 8.89 -7.56 -1.08
N ILE A 72 8.17 -6.90 -0.18
CA ILE A 72 8.20 -5.47 0.09
C ILE A 72 8.83 -5.32 1.47
N TYR A 73 9.92 -4.57 1.55
CA TYR A 73 10.65 -4.32 2.79
C TYR A 73 10.35 -2.92 3.30
N ILE A 74 10.11 -2.76 4.60
CA ILE A 74 10.07 -1.45 5.23
C ILE A 74 11.50 -0.96 5.51
N ILE A 75 11.81 0.27 5.07
CA ILE A 75 13.14 0.88 5.23
C ILE A 75 13.16 1.82 6.45
N LYS A 76 12.05 2.53 6.71
CA LYS A 76 11.91 3.56 7.75
C LYS A 76 10.89 3.17 8.83
#